data_AF-A0A821JJS0-F1
#
_entry.id   AF-A0A821JJS0-F1
#
_cell.length_a   1.000
_cell.length_b   1.000
_cell.length_c   1.000
_cell.angle_alpha   90.00
_cell.angle_beta   90.00
_cell.angle_gamma   90.00
#
_symmetry.space_group_name_H-M   'P 1'
#
loop_
_entity.id
_entity.type
_entity.pdbx_description
1 polymer ?
#
loop_
_entity_poly.entity_id
_entity_poly.type
_entity_poly.pdbx_seq_one_letter_code
_entity_poly.pdbx_strand_id
1 'polypeptide(L)'
;MLNSKQVLDTEGQTSSVGQNQYNKDDDEMKKSKVVKINVGGEIIMSTRDILTRIRNSKLASMINGNCEDIPAFDCDGNIFLNYNPILFYHLLEQLRTLEDENFPIFYPPKSRLLVIPFRQMFQELGFPIASLSNDDIITINVGGEIFVTRCQTLTQIPHSKLAIVVSSYRIIDT
;
A
#
# COMPACT_ATOMS: atom_id res chain seq x y z
N MET A 1 63.27 16.77 -34.46
CA MET A 1 63.09 17.72 -33.33
C MET A 1 63.15 16.86 -32.06
N LEU A 2 64.35 16.67 -31.48
CA LEU A 2 64.85 17.37 -30.26
C LEU A 2 63.80 17.35 -29.14
N ASN A 3 64.01 16.78 -27.94
CA ASN A 3 65.25 16.53 -27.21
C ASN A 3 64.98 15.55 -26.06
N SER A 4 65.84 14.55 -25.88
CA SER A 4 65.90 13.67 -24.72
C SER A 4 66.74 14.32 -23.63
N LYS A 5 66.15 14.59 -22.46
CA LYS A 5 66.89 14.77 -21.20
C LYS A 5 66.16 14.03 -20.09
N GLN A 6 66.80 12.97 -19.60
CA GLN A 6 66.55 12.38 -18.30
C GLN A 6 67.02 13.37 -17.23
N VAL A 7 66.20 13.61 -16.21
CA VAL A 7 66.65 14.02 -14.89
C VAL A 7 66.08 12.97 -13.94
N LEU A 8 66.99 12.38 -13.16
CA LEU A 8 66.73 11.42 -12.10
C LEU A 8 66.53 12.22 -10.82
N ASP A 9 65.35 12.08 -10.23
CA ASP A 9 65.01 12.68 -8.96
C ASP A 9 64.39 11.56 -8.12
N THR A 10 65.23 11.01 -7.26
CA THR A 10 64.88 10.12 -6.15
C THR A 10 63.87 10.81 -5.25
N GLU A 11 62.64 10.30 -5.22
CA GLU A 11 61.87 9.95 -4.01
C GLU A 11 60.43 9.60 -4.43
N GLY A 12 59.99 8.42 -4.02
CA GLY A 12 58.76 7.81 -4.51
C GLY A 12 57.51 8.49 -3.98
N GLN A 13 56.59 8.82 -4.88
CA GLN A 13 55.14 8.68 -4.67
C GLN A 13 54.41 8.81 -6.00
N THR A 14 54.03 7.66 -6.55
CA THR A 14 53.03 7.53 -7.60
C THR A 14 51.67 7.92 -7.02
N SER A 15 51.15 9.09 -7.39
CA SER A 15 49.72 9.40 -7.22
C SER A 15 49.02 9.12 -8.54
N SER A 16 48.43 7.93 -8.66
CA SER A 16 47.50 7.60 -9.72
C SER A 16 46.25 8.46 -9.57
N VAL A 17 45.99 9.31 -10.56
CA VAL A 17 44.70 9.95 -10.80
C VAL A 17 43.70 8.84 -11.14
N GLY A 18 43.07 8.31 -10.09
CA GLY A 18 41.95 7.40 -10.19
C GLY A 18 40.74 8.19 -10.69
N GLN A 19 40.24 7.78 -11.85
CA GLN A 19 38.94 8.20 -12.35
C GLN A 19 37.89 7.82 -11.31
N ASN A 20 37.27 8.81 -10.66
CA ASN A 20 36.11 8.57 -9.82
C ASN A 20 34.98 8.05 -10.72
N GLN A 21 34.79 6.74 -10.62
CA GLN A 21 33.59 6.03 -11.01
C GLN A 21 32.40 6.75 -10.39
N TYR A 22 31.47 7.21 -11.22
CA TYR A 22 30.16 7.63 -10.76
C TYR A 22 29.50 6.40 -10.11
N ASN A 23 29.54 6.35 -8.78
CA ASN A 23 28.82 5.37 -7.99
C ASN A 23 27.32 5.53 -8.28
N LYS A 24 26.77 4.59 -9.04
CA LYS A 24 25.32 4.44 -9.30
C LYS A 24 24.55 3.91 -8.09
N ASP A 25 25.23 3.73 -6.96
CA ASP A 25 24.73 2.97 -5.81
C ASP A 25 24.33 3.87 -4.62
N ASP A 26 24.52 5.19 -4.71
CA ASP A 26 24.16 6.14 -3.64
C ASP A 26 22.74 6.75 -3.77
N ASP A 27 22.01 6.48 -4.86
CA ASP A 27 20.65 7.03 -5.10
C ASP A 27 19.53 6.17 -4.48
N GLU A 28 19.86 4.98 -3.98
CA GLU A 28 18.98 4.21 -3.08
C GLU A 28 19.02 4.76 -1.63
N MET A 29 19.94 5.69 -1.34
CA MET A 29 20.24 6.17 -0.01
C MET A 29 19.25 7.26 0.45
N LYS A 30 18.24 6.80 1.21
CA LYS A 30 17.22 7.55 1.98
C LYS A 30 15.98 8.01 1.20
N LYS A 31 15.19 7.06 0.69
CA LYS A 31 13.74 7.32 0.56
C LYS A 31 13.22 7.82 1.92
N SER A 32 12.66 9.04 1.95
CA SER A 32 12.19 9.69 3.19
C SER A 32 11.27 8.75 3.98
N LYS A 33 11.57 8.50 5.26
CA LYS A 33 10.74 7.63 6.12
C LYS A 33 9.28 8.07 6.17
N VAL A 34 9.03 9.37 6.01
CA VAL A 34 7.68 9.96 5.96
C VAL A 34 7.31 10.25 4.51
N VAL A 35 6.11 9.85 4.11
CA VAL A 35 5.54 10.05 2.78
C VAL A 35 4.33 10.97 2.91
N LYS A 36 4.22 11.92 1.98
CA LYS A 36 3.05 12.78 1.78
C LYS A 36 2.23 12.22 0.63
N ILE A 37 0.91 12.12 0.83
CA ILE A 37 -0.04 11.66 -0.18
C ILE A 37 -1.19 12.67 -0.19
N ASN A 38 -1.62 13.07 -1.38
CA ASN A 38 -2.81 13.88 -1.57
C ASN A 38 -4.01 12.95 -1.79
N VAL A 39 -4.96 12.95 -0.87
CA VAL A 39 -6.17 12.15 -0.95
C VAL A 39 -7.35 13.08 -1.12
N GLY A 40 -7.96 13.12 -2.30
CA GLY A 40 -9.14 13.95 -2.57
C GLY A 40 -8.94 15.45 -2.32
N GLY A 41 -7.70 15.95 -2.36
CA GLY A 41 -7.33 17.34 -2.06
C GLY A 41 -6.73 17.54 -0.66
N GLU A 42 -6.73 16.53 0.22
CA GLU A 42 -6.18 16.62 1.57
C GLU A 42 -4.80 15.96 1.65
N ILE A 43 -3.81 16.68 2.20
CA ILE A 43 -2.46 16.15 2.38
C ILE A 43 -2.40 15.30 3.65
N ILE A 44 -2.27 13.99 3.46
CA ILE A 44 -2.10 13.02 4.53
C ILE A 44 -0.63 12.58 4.59
N MET A 45 -0.10 12.51 5.82
CA MET A 45 1.28 12.11 6.08
C MET A 45 1.32 10.84 6.92
N SER A 46 2.17 9.89 6.54
CA SER A 46 2.45 8.69 7.33
C SER A 46 3.84 8.15 7.02
N THR A 47 4.29 7.14 7.77
CA THR A 47 5.55 6.47 7.44
C THR A 47 5.37 5.54 6.25
N ARG A 48 6.46 5.36 5.49
CA ARG A 48 6.51 4.36 4.41
C ARG A 48 6.13 2.98 4.94
N ASP A 49 6.67 2.59 6.09
CA ASP A 49 6.43 1.28 6.71
C ASP A 49 4.93 1.00 6.94
N ILE A 50 4.15 2.01 7.37
CA ILE A 50 2.69 1.88 7.53
C ILE A 50 2.00 1.77 6.17
N LEU A 51 2.37 2.61 5.22
CA LEU A 51 1.73 2.67 3.90
C LEU A 51 2.06 1.45 3.02
N THR A 52 3.18 0.78 3.31
CA THR A 52 3.62 -0.45 2.63
C THR A 52 3.43 -1.70 3.50
N ARG A 53 2.66 -1.61 4.60
CA ARG A 53 2.43 -2.71 5.55
C ARG A 53 1.86 -3.95 4.88
N ILE A 54 1.01 -3.76 3.86
CA ILE A 54 0.53 -4.84 2.99
C ILE A 54 1.34 -4.81 1.70
N ARG A 55 2.43 -5.59 1.65
CA ARG A 55 3.48 -5.51 0.63
C ARG A 55 2.97 -5.70 -0.80
N ASN A 56 1.96 -6.54 -0.96
CA ASN A 56 1.35 -6.97 -2.22
C ASN A 56 0.10 -6.13 -2.60
N SER A 57 -0.10 -4.99 -1.93
CA SER A 57 -1.15 -4.03 -2.30
C SER A 57 -0.71 -3.07 -3.40
N LYS A 58 -1.66 -2.55 -4.19
CA LYS A 58 -1.39 -1.48 -5.17
C LYS A 58 -0.85 -0.23 -4.47
N LEU A 59 -1.36 0.08 -3.26
CA LEU A 59 -0.83 1.18 -2.45
C LEU A 59 0.67 1.01 -2.17
N ALA A 60 1.11 -0.16 -1.73
CA ALA A 60 2.53 -0.41 -1.45
C ALA A 60 3.38 -0.25 -2.72
N SER A 61 2.90 -0.76 -3.86
CA SER A 61 3.58 -0.60 -5.15
C SER A 61 3.71 0.87 -5.57
N MET A 62 2.66 1.68 -5.40
CA MET A 62 2.71 3.13 -5.67
C MET A 62 3.75 3.84 -4.80
N ILE A 63 3.80 3.51 -3.50
CA ILE A 63 4.70 4.14 -2.53
C ILE A 63 6.17 3.73 -2.75
N ASN A 64 6.40 2.51 -3.22
CA ASN A 64 7.73 2.00 -3.50
C ASN A 64 8.26 2.40 -4.89
N GLY A 65 7.37 2.85 -5.79
CA GLY A 65 7.71 3.18 -7.18
C GLY A 65 7.73 1.97 -8.11
N ASN A 66 7.12 0.85 -7.68
CA ASN A 66 7.12 -0.43 -8.41
C ASN A 66 5.73 -0.73 -9.00
N CYS A 67 4.95 0.31 -9.30
CA CYS A 67 3.60 0.16 -9.84
C CYS A 67 3.66 0.07 -11.37
N GLU A 68 2.96 -0.91 -11.94
CA GLU A 68 2.81 -1.05 -13.41
C GLU A 68 2.10 0.17 -14.01
N ASP A 69 1.08 0.67 -13.31
CA ASP A 69 0.42 1.94 -13.62
C ASP A 69 1.14 3.07 -12.90
N ILE A 70 1.62 4.08 -13.66
CA ILE A 70 2.19 5.29 -13.07
C ILE A 70 1.07 5.97 -12.24
N PRO A 71 1.27 6.20 -10.92
CA PRO A 71 0.26 6.87 -10.11
C PRO A 71 0.05 8.30 -10.59
N ALA A 72 -1.15 8.83 -10.35
CA ALA A 72 -1.38 10.26 -10.52
C ALA A 72 -0.56 11.04 -9.47
N PHE A 73 -0.13 12.23 -9.83
CA PHE A 73 0.55 13.16 -8.93
C PHE A 73 -0.16 14.51 -8.93
N ASP A 74 -0.13 15.20 -7.80
CA ASP A 74 -0.57 16.60 -7.71
C ASP A 74 0.53 17.57 -8.21
N CYS A 75 0.24 18.88 -8.17
CA CYS A 75 1.18 19.91 -8.61
C CYS A 75 2.45 20.01 -7.75
N ASP A 76 2.43 19.45 -6.54
CA ASP A 76 3.54 19.44 -5.60
C ASP A 76 4.35 18.13 -5.67
N GLY A 77 3.99 17.22 -6.58
CA GLY A 77 4.65 15.93 -6.78
C GLY A 77 4.27 14.87 -5.75
N ASN A 78 3.21 15.07 -4.96
CA ASN A 78 2.68 14.03 -4.08
C ASN A 78 1.82 13.05 -4.87
N ILE A 79 1.83 11.77 -4.50
CA ILE A 79 0.90 10.79 -5.06
C ILE A 79 -0.53 11.28 -4.80
N PHE A 80 -1.33 11.35 -5.85
CA PHE A 80 -2.73 11.76 -5.80
C PHE A 80 -3.65 10.55 -5.84
N LEU A 81 -4.53 10.44 -4.84
CA LEU A 81 -5.56 9.43 -4.73
C LEU A 81 -6.92 10.11 -4.77
N ASN A 82 -7.75 9.80 -5.76
CA ASN A 82 -9.07 10.41 -5.93
C ASN A 82 -10.15 9.75 -5.04
N TYR A 83 -9.93 9.76 -3.72
CA TYR A 83 -10.85 9.17 -2.74
C TYR A 83 -11.23 10.17 -1.65
N ASN A 84 -12.26 9.85 -0.89
CA ASN A 84 -12.64 10.60 0.30
C ASN A 84 -11.56 10.43 1.40
N PRO A 85 -10.95 11.53 1.91
CA PRO A 85 -9.92 11.49 2.95
C PRO A 85 -10.33 10.72 4.21
N ILE A 86 -11.61 10.81 4.61
CA ILE A 86 -12.14 10.14 5.81
C ILE A 86 -12.00 8.62 5.69
N LEU A 87 -12.23 8.08 4.49
CA LEU A 87 -12.09 6.65 4.22
C LEU A 87 -10.63 6.22 4.30
N PHE A 88 -9.72 7.05 3.78
CA PHE A 88 -8.30 6.77 3.82
C PHE A 88 -7.75 6.87 5.24
N TYR A 89 -8.21 7.81 6.07
CA TYR A 89 -7.89 7.82 7.50
C TYR A 89 -8.35 6.54 8.19
N HIS A 90 -9.56 6.06 7.90
CA HIS A 90 -10.08 4.81 8.46
C HIS A 90 -9.22 3.60 8.05
N LEU A 91 -8.74 3.55 6.81
CA LEU A 91 -7.77 2.54 6.37
C LEU A 91 -6.44 2.70 7.11
N LEU A 92 -5.94 3.92 7.21
CA LEU A 92 -4.63 4.22 7.79
C LEU A 92 -4.53 3.85 9.27
N GLU A 93 -5.60 4.09 10.04
CA GLU A 93 -5.70 3.64 11.43
C GLU A 93 -5.58 2.12 11.54
N GLN A 94 -6.25 1.38 10.65
CA GLN A 94 -6.17 -0.08 10.68
C GLN A 94 -4.77 -0.58 10.33
N LEU A 95 -4.10 0.03 9.33
CA LEU A 95 -2.72 -0.31 8.98
C LEU A 95 -1.74 -0.11 10.15
N ARG A 96 -1.99 0.90 11.01
CA ARG A 96 -1.18 1.18 12.21
C ARG A 96 -1.32 0.09 13.27
N THR A 97 -2.50 -0.52 13.38
CA THR A 97 -2.81 -1.53 14.41
C THR A 97 -2.58 -2.97 13.95
N LEU A 98 -2.15 -3.20 12.71
CA LEU A 98 -1.85 -4.55 12.23
C LEU A 98 -0.64 -5.12 12.96
N GLU A 99 -0.83 -6.24 13.66
CA GLU A 99 0.24 -6.92 14.41
C GLU A 99 1.01 -7.94 13.54
N ASP A 100 0.37 -8.61 12.57
CA ASP A 100 1.00 -9.61 11.69
C ASP A 100 0.43 -9.63 10.26
N GLU A 101 1.26 -10.00 9.28
CA GLU A 101 0.91 -10.01 7.83
C GLU A 101 0.06 -11.21 7.39
N ASN A 102 -0.09 -12.26 8.21
CA ASN A 102 -0.53 -13.54 7.68
C ASN A 102 -1.96 -13.53 7.14
N PHE A 103 -2.92 -12.82 7.74
CA PHE A 103 -4.26 -12.59 7.15
C PHE A 103 -4.92 -11.37 7.80
N PRO A 104 -4.58 -10.13 7.40
CA PRO A 104 -5.12 -8.93 8.03
C PRO A 104 -6.63 -8.80 7.77
N ILE A 105 -7.39 -8.67 8.86
CA ILE A 105 -8.83 -8.38 8.78
C ILE A 105 -9.01 -6.87 8.80
N PHE A 106 -9.71 -6.35 7.80
CA PHE A 106 -10.08 -4.94 7.72
C PHE A 106 -11.59 -4.78 7.91
N TYR A 107 -11.95 -3.77 8.69
CA TYR A 107 -13.31 -3.39 9.03
C TYR A 107 -13.75 -2.18 8.21
N PRO A 108 -15.03 -2.11 7.84
CA PRO A 108 -15.60 -0.91 7.27
C PRO A 108 -15.63 0.26 8.26
N PRO A 109 -15.88 1.48 7.77
CA PRO A 109 -16.42 2.55 8.60
C PRO A 109 -17.79 2.15 9.17
N LYS A 110 -18.08 2.55 10.41
CA LYS A 110 -19.38 2.31 11.09
C LYS A 110 -20.57 2.92 10.34
N SER A 111 -20.34 3.99 9.60
CA SER A 111 -21.39 4.63 8.81
C SER A 111 -21.69 3.80 7.57
N ARG A 112 -22.94 3.32 7.45
CA ARG A 112 -23.41 2.54 6.29
C ARG A 112 -23.23 3.27 4.96
N LEU A 113 -23.30 4.60 4.95
CA LEU A 113 -23.09 5.42 3.75
C LEU A 113 -21.64 5.38 3.24
N LEU A 114 -20.70 5.03 4.11
CA LEU A 114 -19.27 4.99 3.80
C LEU A 114 -18.78 3.58 3.45
N VAL A 115 -19.59 2.53 3.67
CA VAL A 115 -19.25 1.13 3.42
C VAL A 115 -18.92 0.86 1.95
N ILE A 116 -19.79 1.28 1.03
CA ILE A 116 -19.61 1.07 -0.41
C ILE A 116 -18.39 1.84 -0.95
N PRO A 117 -18.23 3.16 -0.72
CA PRO A 117 -17.06 3.86 -1.23
C PRO A 117 -15.76 3.40 -0.55
N PHE A 118 -15.80 2.98 0.72
CA PHE A 118 -14.63 2.37 1.37
C PHE A 118 -14.21 1.09 0.66
N ARG A 119 -15.17 0.23 0.33
CA ARG A 119 -14.91 -1.01 -0.40
C ARG A 119 -14.25 -0.75 -1.74
N GLN A 120 -14.77 0.21 -2.52
CA GLN A 120 -14.22 0.57 -3.82
C GLN A 120 -12.77 1.03 -3.69
N MET A 121 -12.51 1.97 -2.77
CA MET A 121 -11.15 2.43 -2.46
C MET A 121 -10.24 1.27 -2.05
N PHE A 122 -10.70 0.41 -1.15
CA PHE A 122 -9.93 -0.72 -0.63
C PHE A 122 -9.54 -1.73 -1.73
N GLN A 123 -10.49 -2.00 -2.64
CA GLN A 123 -10.28 -2.87 -3.80
C GLN A 123 -9.30 -2.26 -4.80
N GLU A 124 -9.48 -1.00 -5.16
CA GLU A 124 -8.63 -0.30 -6.13
C GLU A 124 -7.20 -0.10 -5.62
N LEU A 125 -7.04 0.06 -4.31
CA LEU A 125 -5.73 0.07 -3.64
C LEU A 125 -5.12 -1.33 -3.50
N GLY A 126 -5.76 -2.37 -4.01
CA GLY A 126 -5.22 -3.73 -4.12
C GLY A 126 -5.08 -4.45 -2.79
N PHE A 127 -5.84 -4.07 -1.77
CA PHE A 127 -5.80 -4.81 -0.51
C PHE A 127 -6.53 -6.15 -0.66
N PRO A 128 -5.99 -7.23 -0.06
CA PRO A 128 -6.63 -8.53 -0.10
C PRO A 128 -7.97 -8.42 0.62
N ILE A 129 -9.05 -8.57 -0.12
CA ILE A 129 -10.32 -8.86 0.52
C ILE A 129 -10.24 -10.32 0.90
N ALA A 130 -10.23 -10.62 2.20
CA ALA A 130 -10.20 -11.99 2.70
C ALA A 130 -11.18 -12.85 1.88
N SER A 131 -10.67 -13.85 1.18
CA SER A 131 -11.54 -14.84 0.57
C SER A 131 -12.12 -15.63 1.72
N LEU A 132 -13.40 -15.45 1.99
CA LEU A 132 -14.04 -16.23 3.04
C LEU A 132 -13.89 -17.71 2.69
N SER A 133 -13.23 -18.46 3.55
CA SER A 133 -13.31 -19.92 3.52
C SER A 133 -14.75 -20.34 3.78
N ASN A 134 -15.14 -21.51 3.28
CA ASN A 134 -16.42 -22.12 3.62
C ASN A 134 -16.64 -22.21 5.14
N ASP A 135 -15.56 -22.37 5.89
CA ASP A 135 -15.58 -22.52 7.35
C ASP A 135 -15.63 -21.20 8.13
N ASP A 136 -15.44 -20.06 7.47
CA ASP A 136 -15.40 -18.76 8.14
C ASP A 136 -16.74 -18.43 8.77
N ILE A 137 -16.73 -17.94 10.01
CA ILE A 137 -17.92 -17.49 10.72
C ILE A 137 -18.22 -16.04 10.36
N ILE A 138 -19.44 -15.79 9.91
CA ILE A 138 -19.95 -14.49 9.47
C ILE A 138 -21.09 -14.08 10.40
N THR A 139 -21.06 -12.83 10.79
CA THR A 139 -22.16 -12.15 11.48
C THR A 139 -22.91 -11.26 10.49
N ILE A 140 -24.23 -11.40 10.43
CA ILE A 140 -25.10 -10.55 9.59
C ILE A 140 -26.22 -9.96 10.44
N ASN A 141 -26.54 -8.69 10.18
CA ASN A 141 -27.69 -8.01 10.78
C ASN A 141 -28.88 -8.06 9.82
N VAL A 142 -29.97 -8.69 10.25
CA VAL A 142 -31.21 -8.81 9.49
C VAL A 142 -32.31 -8.10 10.27
N GLY A 143 -32.57 -6.84 9.92
CA GLY A 143 -33.66 -6.06 10.52
C GLY A 143 -33.47 -5.75 12.01
N GLY A 144 -32.24 -5.71 12.52
CA GLY A 144 -31.92 -5.48 13.94
C GLY A 144 -31.58 -6.74 14.72
N GLU A 145 -31.83 -7.92 14.14
CA GLU A 145 -31.45 -9.20 14.73
C GLU A 145 -30.10 -9.68 14.15
N ILE A 146 -29.23 -10.18 15.03
CA ILE A 146 -27.88 -10.62 14.68
C ILE A 146 -27.88 -12.14 14.46
N PHE A 147 -27.50 -12.56 13.27
CA PHE A 147 -27.30 -13.96 12.92
C PHE A 147 -25.82 -14.25 12.77
N VAL A 148 -25.37 -15.35 13.37
CA VAL A 148 -23.99 -15.84 13.27
C VAL A 148 -24.03 -17.21 12.60
N THR A 149 -23.30 -17.36 11.50
CA THR A 149 -23.31 -18.60 10.71
C THR A 149 -22.01 -18.80 9.95
N ARG A 150 -21.80 -19.98 9.35
CA ARG A 150 -20.67 -20.20 8.43
C ARG A 150 -20.93 -19.54 7.08
N CYS A 151 -19.86 -19.14 6.41
CA CYS A 151 -19.87 -18.69 5.02
C CYS A 151 -20.54 -19.71 4.11
N GLN A 152 -20.18 -21.00 4.26
CA GLN A 152 -20.78 -22.10 3.52
C GLN A 152 -22.31 -22.12 3.61
N THR A 153 -22.89 -21.78 4.77
CA THR A 153 -24.34 -21.77 4.96
C THR A 153 -25.01 -20.72 4.07
N LEU A 154 -24.38 -19.56 3.89
CA LEU A 154 -24.92 -18.46 3.09
C LEU A 154 -24.55 -18.57 1.61
N THR A 155 -23.49 -19.32 1.28
CA THR A 155 -23.03 -19.57 -0.10
C THR A 155 -23.47 -20.93 -0.65
N GLN A 156 -24.17 -21.74 0.15
CA GLN A 156 -24.58 -23.11 -0.19
C GLN A 156 -25.33 -23.21 -1.53
N ILE A 157 -26.12 -22.19 -1.86
CA ILE A 157 -26.79 -22.06 -3.15
C ILE A 157 -26.07 -20.99 -3.97
N PRO A 158 -25.23 -21.39 -4.95
CA PRO A 158 -24.55 -20.46 -5.83
C PRO A 158 -25.54 -19.51 -6.52
N HIS A 159 -25.14 -18.26 -6.74
CA HIS A 159 -25.95 -17.21 -7.38
C HIS A 159 -27.25 -16.81 -6.65
N SER A 160 -27.54 -17.36 -5.47
CA SER A 160 -28.61 -16.84 -4.62
C SER A 160 -28.32 -15.40 -4.20
N LYS A 161 -29.36 -14.64 -3.82
CA LYS A 161 -29.16 -13.27 -3.29
C LYS A 161 -28.23 -13.25 -2.08
N LEU A 162 -28.29 -14.27 -1.20
CA LEU A 162 -27.41 -14.39 -0.05
C LEU A 162 -25.98 -14.77 -0.45
N ALA A 163 -25.80 -15.70 -1.39
CA ALA A 163 -24.47 -16.04 -1.90
C ALA A 163 -23.83 -14.85 -2.62
N ILE A 164 -24.62 -14.10 -3.40
CA ILE A 164 -24.21 -12.83 -4.01
C ILE A 164 -23.89 -11.82 -2.90
N VAL A 165 -24.72 -11.70 -1.86
CA VAL A 165 -24.44 -10.79 -0.75
C VAL A 165 -23.15 -11.17 -0.04
N VAL A 166 -22.90 -12.43 0.29
CA VAL A 166 -21.65 -12.83 0.95
C VAL A 166 -20.43 -12.72 0.04
N SER A 167 -20.59 -12.97 -1.26
CA SER A 167 -19.51 -12.80 -2.25
C SER A 167 -19.26 -11.33 -2.62
N SER A 168 -20.27 -10.46 -2.52
CA SER A 168 -20.23 -9.05 -2.96
C SER A 168 -20.19 -8.03 -1.81
N TYR A 169 -20.61 -8.41 -0.61
CA TYR A 169 -20.63 -7.61 0.63
C TYR A 169 -19.63 -8.19 1.62
N ARG A 170 -18.35 -8.01 1.31
CA ARG A 170 -17.21 -8.41 2.13
C ARG A 170 -16.83 -7.33 3.14
N ILE A 171 -17.74 -7.00 4.04
CA ILE A 171 -17.51 -6.12 5.19
C ILE A 171 -18.28 -6.77 6.34
N ILE A 172 -17.56 -7.14 7.41
CA ILE A 172 -18.19 -7.64 8.64
C ILE A 172 -18.78 -6.41 9.34
N ASP A 173 -20.10 -6.26 9.30
CA ASP A 173 -20.79 -5.31 10.17
C ASP A 173 -20.70 -5.85 11.60
N THR A 174 -20.10 -5.07 12.50
CA THR A 174 -20.14 -5.29 13.95
C THR A 174 -21.17 -4.37 14.57
#